data_AF-A0A069D6T6-F1
#
_entry.id   AF-A0A069D6T6-F1
#
_cell.length_a   1.000
_cell.length_b   1.000
_cell.length_c   1.000
_cell.angle_alpha   90.00
_cell.angle_beta   90.00
_cell.angle_gamma   90.00
#
_symmetry.space_group_name_H-M   'P 1'
#
loop_
_entity.id
_entity.type
_entity.pdbx_description
1 polymer ?
#
loop_
_entity_poly.entity_id
_entity_poly.type
_entity_poly.pdbx_seq_one_letter_code
_entity_poly.pdbx_strand_id
1 'polypeptide(L)'
;MKSFVLKAKYRYNIDLRVTDGFRSVEEQDKLYAKGRTALGSIVTKARGGCSNYNFGLAIDIVPIENGKLNWETNNWDIIGRIGESRGLEWGGRWKFLDRSHFQNLQGRTLQQLRTLPKKKGLPIL
;
A
#
# COMPACT_ATOMS: atom_id res chain seq x y z
N MET A 1 7.53 7.69 2.33
CA MET A 1 6.86 7.43 1.02
C MET A 1 6.93 8.61 0.04
N LYS A 2 6.83 9.88 0.46
CA LYS A 2 6.98 11.04 -0.46
C LYS A 2 8.27 10.98 -1.31
N SER A 3 9.40 10.63 -0.70
CA SER A 3 10.70 10.50 -1.40
C SER A 3 10.69 9.46 -2.53
N PHE A 4 9.86 8.42 -2.44
CA PHE A 4 9.68 7.42 -3.50
C PHE A 4 8.98 8.03 -4.72
N VAL A 5 7.82 8.66 -4.51
CA VAL A 5 7.06 9.32 -5.58
C VAL A 5 7.89 10.40 -6.27
N LEU A 6 8.59 11.24 -5.50
CA LEU A 6 9.44 12.29 -6.08
C LEU A 6 10.64 11.71 -6.85
N LYS A 7 11.25 10.62 -6.37
CA LYS A 7 12.35 9.96 -7.10
C LYS A 7 11.86 9.41 -8.42
N ALA A 8 10.71 8.73 -8.44
CA ALA A 8 10.11 8.22 -9.67
C ALA A 8 9.92 9.33 -10.71
N LYS A 9 9.34 10.47 -10.29
CA LYS A 9 9.13 11.60 -11.18
C LYS A 9 10.43 12.23 -11.68
N TYR A 10 11.28 12.68 -10.77
CA TYR A 10 12.41 13.55 -11.15
C TYR A 10 13.65 12.80 -11.64
N ARG A 11 13.78 11.49 -11.38
CA ARG A 11 14.94 10.70 -11.81
C ARG A 11 14.64 9.71 -12.93
N TYR A 12 13.39 9.29 -13.07
CA TYR A 12 12.99 8.26 -14.03
C TYR A 12 11.86 8.72 -14.96
N ASN A 13 11.35 9.95 -14.80
CA ASN A 13 10.23 10.48 -15.57
C ASN A 13 8.96 9.61 -15.50
N ILE A 14 8.71 9.00 -14.33
CA ILE A 14 7.52 8.20 -14.06
C ILE A 14 6.61 8.99 -13.13
N ASP A 15 5.45 9.41 -13.63
CA ASP A 15 4.40 10.01 -12.82
C ASP A 15 3.64 8.92 -12.06
N LEU A 16 3.57 9.04 -10.73
CA LEU A 16 2.83 8.12 -9.88
C LEU A 16 1.68 8.84 -9.17
N ARG A 17 0.51 8.21 -9.17
CA ARG A 17 -0.65 8.61 -8.38
C ARG A 17 -0.79 7.67 -7.18
N VAL A 18 -0.87 8.22 -5.98
CA VAL A 18 -1.31 7.46 -4.80
C VAL A 18 -2.83 7.27 -4.88
N THR A 19 -3.29 6.02 -4.87
CA THR A 19 -4.71 5.63 -4.98
C THR A 19 -5.32 5.22 -3.66
N ASP A 20 -4.51 4.66 -2.75
CA ASP A 20 -4.93 4.29 -1.40
C ASP A 20 -3.78 4.53 -0.41
N GLY A 21 -4.10 4.70 0.88
CA GLY A 21 -3.14 5.04 1.93
C GLY A 21 -3.62 4.68 3.33
N PHE A 22 -3.93 5.65 4.19
CA PHE A 22 -4.51 5.31 5.48
C PHE A 22 -5.97 4.87 5.31
N ARG A 23 -6.36 3.77 5.97
CA ARG A 23 -7.77 3.35 6.12
C ARG A 23 -8.07 3.04 7.58
N SER A 24 -9.21 3.50 8.09
CA SER A 24 -9.64 3.15 9.45
C SER A 24 -9.94 1.65 9.58
N VAL A 25 -10.05 1.17 10.82
CA VAL A 25 -10.44 -0.23 11.11
C VAL A 25 -11.81 -0.52 10.51
N GLU A 26 -12.75 0.41 10.67
CA GLU A 26 -14.12 0.31 10.17
C GLU A 26 -14.17 0.30 8.63
N GLU A 27 -13.36 1.14 7.97
CA GLU A 27 -13.24 1.14 6.51
C GLU A 27 -12.68 -0.19 5.98
N GLN A 28 -11.68 -0.73 6.67
CA GLN A 28 -11.11 -2.04 6.34
C GLN A 28 -12.12 -3.18 6.56
N ASP A 29 -12.92 -3.14 7.63
CA ASP A 29 -13.96 -4.13 7.87
C ASP A 29 -15.07 -4.08 6.82
N LYS A 30 -15.47 -2.88 6.37
CA LYS A 30 -16.40 -2.73 5.24
C LYS A 30 -15.84 -3.33 3.95
N LEU A 31 -14.55 -3.18 3.69
CA LEU A 31 -13.91 -3.82 2.53
C LEU A 31 -13.79 -5.33 2.69
N TYR A 32 -13.53 -5.82 3.90
CA TYR A 32 -13.52 -7.25 4.21
C TYR A 32 -14.91 -7.89 4.04
N ALA A 33 -15.99 -7.16 4.33
CA ALA A 33 -17.36 -7.64 4.17
C ALA A 33 -17.76 -7.92 2.71
N LYS A 34 -17.19 -7.21 1.72
CA LYS A 34 -17.51 -7.39 0.29
C LYS A 34 -17.24 -8.82 -0.18
N GLY A 35 -18.22 -9.43 -0.84
CA GLY A 35 -18.18 -10.81 -1.31
C GLY A 35 -18.25 -11.86 -0.20
N ARG A 36 -18.55 -11.44 1.04
CA ARG A 36 -18.73 -12.31 2.22
C ARG A 36 -20.10 -12.08 2.86
N THR A 37 -20.29 -10.90 3.43
CA THR A 37 -21.53 -10.48 4.11
C THR A 37 -22.17 -9.25 3.45
N ALA A 38 -21.49 -8.63 2.48
CA ALA A 38 -21.99 -7.56 1.64
C ALA A 38 -21.75 -7.87 0.16
N LEU A 39 -22.54 -7.24 -0.73
CA LEU A 39 -22.40 -7.39 -2.18
C LEU A 39 -21.05 -6.88 -2.70
N GLY A 40 -20.62 -7.41 -3.85
CA GLY A 40 -19.38 -7.04 -4.55
C GLY A 40 -18.31 -8.12 -4.48
N SER A 41 -17.18 -7.89 -5.16
CA SER A 41 -16.05 -8.83 -5.18
C SER A 41 -15.20 -8.75 -3.92
N ILE A 42 -14.56 -9.87 -3.56
CA ILE A 42 -13.55 -9.90 -2.50
C ILE A 42 -12.32 -9.11 -2.97
N VAL A 43 -12.04 -7.98 -2.32
CA VAL A 43 -10.90 -7.10 -2.63
C VAL A 43 -9.79 -7.14 -1.56
N THR A 44 -10.04 -7.80 -0.44
CA THR A 44 -9.07 -7.96 0.65
C THR A 44 -9.28 -9.27 1.40
N LYS A 45 -8.19 -9.80 1.95
CA LYS A 45 -8.18 -10.92 2.92
C LYS A 45 -7.97 -10.44 4.36
N ALA A 46 -7.59 -9.18 4.56
CA ALA A 46 -7.33 -8.59 5.87
C ALA A 46 -8.61 -7.99 6.48
N ARG A 47 -8.89 -8.35 7.74
CA ARG A 47 -9.89 -7.69 8.61
C ARG A 47 -9.36 -6.33 9.12
N GLY A 48 -10.23 -5.52 9.68
CA GLY A 48 -9.87 -4.32 10.41
C GLY A 48 -8.82 -4.59 11.49
N GLY A 49 -7.78 -3.76 11.53
CA GLY A 49 -6.64 -3.90 12.44
C GLY A 49 -5.61 -4.96 12.01
N CYS A 50 -5.81 -5.62 10.88
CA CYS A 50 -4.89 -6.62 10.31
C CYS A 50 -4.27 -6.18 8.98
N SER A 51 -4.52 -4.94 8.56
CA SER A 51 -3.98 -4.35 7.33
C SER A 51 -2.97 -3.25 7.66
N ASN A 52 -1.88 -3.16 6.90
CA ASN A 52 -0.88 -2.10 7.08
C ASN A 52 -1.42 -0.70 6.75
N TYR A 53 -2.49 -0.63 5.96
CA TYR A 53 -3.27 0.60 5.72
C TYR A 53 -3.88 1.14 7.02
N ASN A 54 -4.22 0.26 7.98
CA ASN A 54 -4.74 0.67 9.30
C ASN A 54 -3.71 1.34 10.20
N PHE A 55 -2.44 1.22 9.86
CA PHE A 55 -1.33 1.81 10.61
C PHE A 55 -0.71 3.00 9.88
N GLY A 56 -1.23 3.39 8.71
CA GLY A 56 -0.63 4.44 7.88
C GLY A 56 0.75 4.07 7.33
N LEU A 57 1.02 2.76 7.22
CA LEU A 57 2.33 2.21 6.86
C LEU A 57 2.35 1.61 5.46
N ALA A 58 1.25 1.69 4.73
CA ALA A 58 1.12 1.23 3.34
C ALA A 58 0.47 2.29 2.46
N ILE A 59 0.80 2.23 1.17
CA ILE A 59 0.13 2.96 0.09
C ILE A 59 -0.03 2.07 -1.12
N ASP A 60 -1.10 2.30 -1.88
CA ASP A 60 -1.19 1.85 -3.26
C ASP A 60 -0.84 2.99 -4.20
N ILE A 61 -0.10 2.66 -5.25
CA ILE A 61 0.24 3.58 -6.33
C ILE A 61 -0.14 3.00 -7.68
N VAL A 62 -0.35 3.88 -8.65
CA VAL A 62 -0.48 3.53 -10.06
C VAL A 62 0.28 4.56 -10.90
N PRO A 63 1.01 4.16 -11.94
CA PRO A 63 1.63 5.10 -12.85
C PRO A 63 0.60 5.78 -13.75
N ILE A 64 0.94 7.01 -14.16
CA ILE A 64 0.22 7.76 -15.17
C ILE A 64 0.99 7.66 -16.48
N GLU A 65 0.40 7.04 -17.49
CA GLU A 65 0.97 6.87 -18.82
C GLU A 65 -0.02 7.39 -19.85
N ASN A 66 0.44 8.21 -20.79
CA ASN A 66 -0.43 8.86 -21.80
C ASN A 66 -1.62 9.61 -21.17
N GLY A 67 -1.40 10.24 -20.00
CA GLY A 67 -2.42 10.98 -19.27
C GLY A 67 -3.47 10.13 -18.54
N LYS A 68 -3.31 8.80 -18.48
CA LYS A 68 -4.26 7.88 -17.83
C LYS A 68 -3.58 7.01 -16.78
N LEU A 69 -4.34 6.61 -15.76
CA LEU A 69 -3.88 5.62 -14.79
C LEU A 69 -3.71 4.27 -15.50
N ASN A 70 -2.55 3.62 -15.35
CA ASN A 70 -2.27 2.35 -16.00
C ASN A 70 -1.84 1.26 -14.99
N TRP A 71 -2.76 0.35 -14.65
CA TRP A 71 -2.46 -0.82 -13.81
C TRP A 71 -1.73 -1.94 -14.58
N GLU A 72 -1.82 -1.94 -15.90
CA GLU A 72 -1.22 -2.95 -16.79
C GLU A 72 0.15 -2.51 -17.35
N THR A 73 0.80 -1.54 -16.70
CA THR A 73 2.11 -1.07 -17.15
C THR A 73 3.16 -2.19 -17.16
N ASN A 74 4.09 -2.12 -18.11
CA ASN A 74 5.30 -2.96 -18.11
C ASN A 74 6.40 -2.40 -17.18
N ASN A 75 6.22 -1.20 -16.62
CA ASN A 75 7.22 -0.51 -15.80
C ASN A 75 7.21 -0.92 -14.32
N TRP A 76 6.38 -1.90 -13.93
CA TRP A 76 6.24 -2.32 -12.53
C TRP A 76 7.57 -2.70 -11.88
N ASP A 77 8.47 -3.40 -12.56
CA ASP A 77 9.77 -3.78 -11.98
C ASP A 77 10.65 -2.54 -11.68
N ILE A 78 10.64 -1.54 -12.56
CA ILE A 78 11.36 -0.28 -12.33
C ILE A 78 10.75 0.46 -11.14
N ILE A 79 9.42 0.61 -11.11
CA ILE A 79 8.69 1.28 -10.03
C ILE A 79 8.97 0.59 -8.69
N GLY A 80 8.91 -0.74 -8.67
CA GLY A 80 9.26 -1.59 -7.54
C GLY A 80 10.66 -1.30 -7.00
N ARG A 81 11.69 -1.38 -7.85
CA ARG A 81 13.08 -1.10 -7.48
C ARG A 81 13.29 0.33 -6.96
N ILE A 82 12.57 1.31 -7.50
CA ILE A 82 12.62 2.70 -7.00
C ILE A 82 12.08 2.74 -5.56
N GLY A 83 10.93 2.10 -5.29
CA GLY A 83 10.35 1.99 -3.96
C GLY A 83 11.28 1.29 -2.96
N GLU A 84 11.82 0.13 -3.35
CA GLU A 84 12.82 -0.64 -2.59
C GLU A 84 14.05 0.21 -2.26
N SER A 85 14.56 0.98 -3.22
CA SER A 85 15.70 1.87 -3.01
C SER A 85 15.45 2.99 -1.99
N ARG A 86 14.19 3.24 -1.59
CA ARG A 86 13.77 4.18 -0.55
C ARG A 86 13.36 3.48 0.76
N GLY A 87 13.69 2.20 0.91
CA GLY A 87 13.40 1.41 2.10
C GLY A 87 11.94 0.98 2.22
N LEU A 88 11.20 0.92 1.11
CA LEU A 88 9.87 0.34 1.07
C LEU A 88 9.96 -1.14 0.69
N GLU A 89 9.13 -1.96 1.30
CA GLU A 89 8.80 -3.29 0.81
C GLU A 89 7.76 -3.16 -0.32
N TRP A 90 7.95 -3.91 -1.39
CA TRP A 90 7.07 -3.89 -2.57
C TRP A 90 6.29 -5.20 -2.72
N GLY A 91 4.97 -5.12 -2.84
CA GLY A 91 4.10 -6.29 -2.99
C GLY A 91 4.29 -7.06 -4.29
N GLY A 92 4.99 -6.49 -5.28
CA GLY A 92 5.44 -7.23 -6.47
C GLY A 92 6.48 -8.32 -6.19
N ARG A 93 7.07 -8.36 -4.99
CA ARG A 93 7.97 -9.45 -4.54
C ARG A 93 7.24 -10.60 -3.84
N TRP A 94 5.96 -10.43 -3.50
CA TRP A 94 5.21 -11.43 -2.76
C TRP A 94 4.76 -12.59 -3.66
N LYS A 95 4.55 -13.77 -3.04
CA LYS A 95 3.94 -14.92 -3.74
C LYS A 95 2.52 -14.62 -4.24
N PHE A 96 1.77 -13.86 -3.44
CA PHE A 96 0.54 -13.23 -3.88
C PHE A 96 0.89 -11.83 -4.41
N LEU A 97 0.91 -11.68 -5.73
CA LEU A 97 1.37 -10.45 -6.37
C LEU A 97 0.40 -9.31 -6.09
N ASP A 98 0.93 -8.23 -5.53
CA ASP A 98 0.22 -6.97 -5.32
C ASP A 98 1.13 -5.81 -5.75
N ARG A 99 1.13 -5.50 -7.06
CA ARG A 99 2.14 -4.60 -7.66
C ARG A 99 1.94 -3.14 -7.27
N SER A 100 0.71 -2.71 -6.98
CA SER A 100 0.43 -1.35 -6.52
C SER A 100 0.89 -1.11 -5.09
N HIS A 101 0.99 -2.17 -4.28
CA HIS A 101 1.21 -2.06 -2.85
C HIS A 101 2.67 -1.81 -2.47
N PHE A 102 2.90 -0.77 -1.66
CA PHE A 102 4.17 -0.48 -1.02
C PHE A 102 3.98 -0.24 0.47
N GLN A 103 4.87 -0.77 1.31
CA GLN A 103 4.81 -0.56 2.75
C GLN A 103 6.17 -0.32 3.39
N ASN A 104 6.17 0.21 4.61
CA ASN A 104 7.35 0.22 5.46
C ASN A 104 6.94 -0.05 6.91
N LEU A 105 7.24 -1.25 7.40
CA LEU A 105 6.89 -1.67 8.76
C LEU A 105 7.94 -1.28 9.81
N GLN A 106 8.99 -0.56 9.41
CA GLN A 106 10.09 -0.11 10.28
C GLN A 106 10.72 -1.26 11.07
N GLY A 107 10.95 -2.39 10.41
CA GLY A 107 11.54 -3.60 11.01
C GLY A 107 10.60 -4.39 11.92
N ARG A 108 9.30 -4.05 11.97
CA ARG A 108 8.32 -4.70 12.84
C ARG A 108 7.41 -5.65 12.08
N THR A 109 6.89 -6.65 12.78
CA THR A 109 5.80 -7.51 12.29
C THR A 109 4.45 -6.86 12.52
N LEU A 110 3.42 -7.32 11.80
CA LEU A 110 2.02 -6.93 12.06
C LEU A 110 1.62 -7.18 13.51
N GLN A 111 2.09 -8.27 14.13
CA GLN A 111 1.79 -8.57 15.53
C GLN A 111 2.40 -7.51 16.46
N GLN A 112 3.65 -7.12 16.23
CA GLN A 112 4.30 -6.06 17.01
C GLN A 112 3.61 -4.71 16.81
N LEU A 113 3.24 -4.34 15.57
CA LEU A 113 2.54 -3.10 15.30
C LEU A 113 1.19 -3.01 16.03
N ARG A 114 0.51 -4.14 16.23
CA ARG A 114 -0.77 -4.21 16.94
C ARG A 114 -0.64 -4.05 18.45
N THR A 115 0.52 -4.38 19.03
CA THR A 115 0.76 -4.26 20.47
C THR A 115 1.32 -2.89 20.87
N LEU A 116 1.75 -2.07 19.91
CA LEU A 116 2.27 -0.74 20.20
C LEU A 116 1.18 0.18 20.79
N PRO A 117 1.55 1.08 21.72
CA PRO A 117 0.67 2.15 22.16
C PRO A 117 0.16 2.95 20.96
N LYS A 118 -1.10 3.37 21.03
CA LYS A 118 -1.75 4.08 19.93
C LYS A 118 -2.06 5.53 20.31
N LYS A 119 -1.83 6.45 19.37
CA LYS A 119 -2.28 7.85 19.45
C LYS A 119 -3.19 8.13 18.25
N LYS A 120 -4.43 8.53 18.51
CA LYS A 120 -5.47 8.73 17.47
C LYS A 120 -5.66 7.48 16.56
N GLY A 121 -5.61 6.29 17.16
CA GLY A 121 -5.80 5.01 16.44
C GLY A 121 -4.57 4.48 15.72
N LEU A 122 -3.49 5.26 15.58
CA LEU A 122 -2.24 4.87 14.93
C LEU A 122 -1.17 4.45 15.94
N PRO A 123 -0.31 3.48 15.60
CA PRO A 123 0.79 3.05 16.48
C PRO A 123 1.82 4.16 16.61
N ILE A 124 2.38 4.31 17.80
CA ILE A 124 3.53 5.18 18.05
C ILE A 124 4.79 4.38 17.70
N LEU A 125 5.52 4.83 16.69
CA LEU A 125 6.65 4.11 16.06
C LEU A 125 8.02 4.63 16.50
#